data_AF-A0A2G0VMZ3-F1
#
_entry.id   AF-A0A2G0VMZ3-F1
#
_cell.length_a   1.000
_cell.length_b   1.000
_cell.length_c   1.000
_cell.angle_alpha   90.00
_cell.angle_beta   90.00
_cell.angle_gamma   90.00
#
_symmetry.space_group_name_H-M   'P 1'
#
loop_
_entity.id
_entity.type
_entity.pdbx_description
1 polymer ?
#
loop_
_entity_poly.entity_id
_entity_poly.type
_entity_poly.pdbx_seq_one_letter_code
_entity_poly.pdbx_strand_id
1 'polypeptide(L)'
;MRSVLLAGMTLMVILLLFLAFNLAWVNNLPDIRWDFSQKKIHTLSPPARQLLATLEQPLDIYYFNSSSNPNRSQALDRYGERVEDLLKEYEKAAKGMLNLHVIDPAPYSEDAYKAGLFGLDDTQGFLGLIGKRAGQATQRMDLISLDGEPLLEYEISHLIYTLMHPAPPTVGVLTGLSLNQSATQLLAQMHQHFKLVGLASTTDQVPESIETLMVVHPRALPDQTLYAIDQFVLRGGKLMIFIDPLSELDVGAASTNPRLEALLAAWGIQMPTDKLVVDTLYASPAAESTALQMTRLTLPRQSMTANDVSSWKLNTLLVSSSGTVSRVRKGRTTLTPLLQSSRQSALLDVRRAASVPIDETPAPGQRQVIAARIEGPAYSVFPDGIRGQAPGLQKANNIQVVVVADTDLLMDGVIGSAPNSNALFVLNTLDNLAAADILASIRPRAMASQLTNPLEQMREVAALTYTQNALELERRLAQTEQEWQRLNPPSTGFGTQAVVSSTQLQALNKERLRLPMELQALKVEAYAQVHRAERYLKLLMIVAVPLLVCLFACAVLLYHRRRRTLQAGSFH
;
A
#
# COMPACT_ATOMS: atom_id res chain seq x y z
N MET A 1 21.26 66.18 14.29
CA MET A 1 22.11 65.19 13.57
C MET A 1 22.86 64.24 14.50
N ARG A 2 23.47 64.70 15.62
CA ARG A 2 24.15 63.81 16.59
C ARG A 2 23.23 62.76 17.25
N SER A 3 21.96 63.08 17.52
CA SER A 3 20.99 62.15 18.12
C SER A 3 20.57 60.99 17.21
N VAL A 4 20.53 61.20 15.89
CA VAL A 4 20.17 60.15 14.90
C VAL A 4 21.33 59.18 14.69
N LEU A 5 22.57 59.67 14.73
CA LEU A 5 23.78 58.84 14.68
C LEU A 5 23.96 57.99 15.95
N LEU A 6 23.69 58.56 17.14
CA LEU A 6 23.68 57.81 18.40
C LEU A 6 22.58 56.74 18.42
N ALA A 7 21.37 57.06 17.95
CA ALA A 7 20.30 56.09 17.81
C ALA A 7 20.67 54.95 16.84
N GLY A 8 21.26 55.26 15.69
CA GLY A 8 21.74 54.25 14.73
C GLY A 8 22.82 53.34 15.30
N MET A 9 23.78 53.90 16.03
CA MET A 9 24.87 53.13 16.66
C MET A 9 24.35 52.21 17.78
N THR A 10 23.43 52.69 18.61
CA THR A 10 22.79 51.83 19.63
C THR A 10 21.98 50.69 19.00
N LEU A 11 21.29 50.94 17.89
CA LEU A 11 20.55 49.91 17.16
C LEU A 11 21.48 48.84 16.56
N MET A 12 22.63 49.26 16.02
CA MET A 12 23.65 48.35 15.48
C MET A 12 24.28 47.48 16.59
N VAL A 13 24.58 48.07 17.74
CA VAL A 13 25.12 47.33 18.89
C VAL A 13 24.10 46.33 19.43
N ILE A 14 22.83 46.72 19.54
CA ILE A 14 21.75 45.81 19.96
C ILE A 14 21.56 44.68 18.94
N LEU A 15 21.64 44.97 17.64
CA LEU A 15 21.56 43.96 16.58
C LEU A 15 22.71 42.95 16.68
N LEU A 16 23.95 43.43 16.88
CA LEU A 16 25.12 42.57 17.04
C LEU A 16 25.04 41.72 18.31
N LEU A 17 24.60 42.30 19.43
CA LEU A 17 24.36 41.55 20.67
C LEU A 17 23.25 40.51 20.53
N PHE A 18 22.16 40.85 19.82
CA PHE A 18 21.10 39.90 19.51
C PHE A 18 21.60 38.75 18.64
N LEU A 19 22.41 39.05 17.62
CA LEU A 19 23.00 38.04 16.73
C LEU A 19 23.96 37.13 17.48
N ALA A 20 24.83 37.69 18.32
CA ALA A 20 25.76 36.95 19.18
C ALA A 20 25.02 36.08 20.21
N PHE A 21 23.95 36.61 20.83
CA PHE A 21 23.11 35.85 21.75
C PHE A 21 22.39 34.70 21.04
N ASN A 22 21.83 34.92 19.84
CA ASN A 22 21.18 33.87 19.07
C ASN A 22 22.19 32.77 18.69
N LEU A 23 23.39 33.15 18.23
CA LEU A 23 24.43 32.22 17.83
C LEU A 23 24.97 31.37 19.00
N ALA A 24 25.12 31.98 20.18
CA ALA A 24 25.62 31.28 21.37
C ALA A 24 24.56 30.41 22.07
N TRP A 25 23.28 30.83 22.02
CA TRP A 25 22.21 30.16 22.77
C TRP A 25 21.50 29.07 21.96
N VAL A 26 21.50 29.13 20.62
CA VAL A 26 20.90 28.11 19.74
C VAL A 26 21.46 26.72 20.01
N ASN A 27 22.75 26.58 20.31
CA ASN A 27 23.38 25.29 20.57
C ASN A 27 23.09 24.73 21.98
N ASN A 28 22.63 25.55 22.92
CA ASN A 28 22.42 25.17 24.33
C ASN A 28 20.93 25.05 24.72
N LEU A 29 20.00 25.31 23.80
CA LEU A 29 18.59 25.04 24.04
C LEU A 29 18.40 23.52 24.05
N PRO A 30 17.75 22.93 25.09
CA PRO A 30 17.34 21.54 25.01
C PRO A 30 16.48 21.40 23.76
N ASP A 31 16.74 20.36 22.98
CA ASP A 31 16.12 20.06 21.68
C ASP A 31 14.67 19.61 21.89
N ILE A 32 13.89 20.51 22.47
CA ILE A 32 12.45 20.40 22.70
C ILE A 32 11.83 20.74 21.35
N ARG A 33 11.93 19.77 20.44
CA ARG A 33 11.15 19.75 19.20
C ARG A 33 9.70 19.50 19.61
N TRP A 34 8.97 20.57 19.93
CA TRP A 34 7.52 20.50 19.97
C TRP A 34 7.07 20.25 18.54
N ASP A 35 6.75 18.98 18.25
CA ASP A 35 6.17 18.59 16.99
C ASP A 35 4.76 19.18 16.91
N PHE A 36 4.68 20.41 16.39
CA PHE A 36 3.44 21.11 16.07
C PHE A 36 2.78 20.57 14.79
N SER A 37 3.34 19.54 14.15
CA SER A 37 2.61 18.85 13.10
C SER A 37 1.36 18.24 13.73
N GLN A 38 0.22 18.35 13.05
CA GLN A 38 -1.06 17.86 13.54
C GLN A 38 -1.07 16.35 13.88
N LYS A 39 -0.01 15.61 13.53
CA LYS A 39 0.06 14.14 13.63
C LYS A 39 1.29 13.58 14.34
N LYS A 40 2.12 14.42 14.98
CA LYS A 40 3.36 13.98 15.67
C LYS A 40 4.23 13.07 14.78
N ILE A 41 4.38 13.42 13.50
CA ILE A 41 5.01 12.55 12.50
C ILE A 41 6.49 12.31 12.79
N HIS A 42 7.11 13.08 13.67
CA HIS A 42 8.51 12.92 14.12
C HIS A 42 8.64 12.21 15.47
N THR A 43 7.57 11.60 16.01
CA THR A 43 7.61 10.88 17.28
C THR A 43 7.22 9.41 17.10
N LEU A 44 7.96 8.49 17.71
CA LEU A 44 7.67 7.05 17.72
C LEU A 44 6.33 6.71 18.39
N SER A 45 5.58 5.75 17.85
CA SER A 45 4.29 5.32 18.44
C SER A 45 4.48 4.61 19.79
N PRO A 46 3.45 4.60 20.66
CA PRO A 46 3.51 3.87 21.93
C PRO A 46 3.83 2.36 21.75
N PRO A 47 3.23 1.63 20.79
CA PRO A 47 3.58 0.24 20.53
C PRO A 47 5.05 0.02 20.15
N ALA A 48 5.61 0.86 19.27
CA ALA A 48 7.01 0.73 18.88
C ALA A 48 7.96 1.03 20.05
N ARG A 49 7.62 1.98 20.94
CA ARG A 49 8.37 2.18 22.20
C ARG A 49 8.31 0.97 23.12
N GLN A 50 7.16 0.29 23.18
CA GLN A 50 6.99 -0.92 23.97
C GLN A 50 7.84 -2.07 23.43
N LEU A 51 7.88 -2.24 22.10
CA LEU A 51 8.77 -3.22 21.45
C LEU A 51 10.24 -2.97 21.79
N LEU A 52 10.68 -1.70 21.75
CA LEU A 52 12.05 -1.35 22.11
C LEU A 52 12.35 -1.58 23.60
N ALA A 53 11.36 -1.45 24.47
CA ALA A 53 11.52 -1.76 25.89
C ALA A 53 11.66 -3.26 26.17
N THR A 54 11.26 -4.13 25.23
CA THR A 54 11.44 -5.59 25.34
C THR A 54 12.78 -6.09 24.81
N LEU A 55 13.67 -5.20 24.36
CA LEU A 55 15.00 -5.59 23.87
C LEU A 55 15.85 -6.14 25.02
N GLU A 56 16.23 -7.42 24.92
CA GLU A 56 17.09 -8.10 25.88
C GLU A 56 18.58 -8.03 25.52
N GLN A 57 18.90 -7.79 24.25
CA GLN A 57 20.27 -7.76 23.73
C GLN A 57 20.49 -6.55 22.81
N PRO A 58 21.72 -6.01 22.76
CA PRO A 58 22.04 -4.89 21.88
C PRO A 58 21.96 -5.32 20.41
N LEU A 59 21.41 -4.43 19.58
CA LEU A 59 21.27 -4.57 18.13
C LEU A 59 22.06 -3.48 17.42
N ASP A 60 22.79 -3.84 16.36
CA ASP A 60 23.44 -2.89 15.46
C ASP A 60 22.60 -2.74 14.20
N ILE A 61 22.21 -1.50 13.90
CA ILE A 61 21.43 -1.15 12.70
C ILE A 61 22.30 -0.28 11.81
N TYR A 62 22.65 -0.78 10.63
CA TYR A 62 23.41 -0.05 9.62
C TYR A 62 22.46 0.51 8.58
N TYR A 63 22.40 1.84 8.49
CA TYR A 63 21.59 2.55 7.53
C TYR A 63 22.49 3.10 6.42
N PHE A 64 22.35 2.56 5.22
CA PHE A 64 23.07 3.01 4.04
C PHE A 64 22.21 4.02 3.29
N ASN A 65 22.72 5.23 3.12
CA ASN A 65 22.05 6.30 2.40
C ASN A 65 23.07 7.11 1.58
N SER A 66 23.18 6.79 0.29
CA SER A 66 24.02 7.53 -0.66
C SER A 66 23.43 8.90 -0.99
N SER A 67 23.38 9.81 -0.02
CA SER A 67 22.74 11.13 -0.15
C SER A 67 23.42 12.02 -1.21
N SER A 68 24.71 11.77 -1.47
CA SER A 68 25.53 12.53 -2.41
C SER A 68 25.50 12.03 -3.86
N ASN A 69 24.63 11.06 -4.22
CA ASN A 69 24.61 10.48 -5.57
C ASN A 69 23.92 11.42 -6.58
N PRO A 70 24.58 11.83 -7.69
CA PRO A 70 24.02 12.76 -8.66
C PRO A 70 22.78 12.25 -9.42
N ASN A 71 22.54 10.93 -9.43
CA ASN A 71 21.39 10.33 -10.11
C ASN A 71 20.14 10.23 -9.20
N ARG A 72 20.21 10.69 -7.94
CA ARG A 72 19.07 10.65 -7.03
C ARG A 72 18.06 11.76 -7.31
N SER A 73 16.80 11.41 -7.12
CA SER A 73 15.72 12.39 -7.15
C SER A 73 15.61 13.11 -5.79
N GLN A 74 15.23 14.39 -5.81
CA GLN A 74 14.96 15.16 -4.59
C GLN A 74 13.85 14.53 -3.71
N ALA A 75 12.97 13.71 -4.30
CA ALA A 75 11.98 12.94 -3.54
C ALA A 75 12.65 11.84 -2.70
N LEU A 76 13.62 11.14 -3.28
CA LEU A 76 14.37 10.08 -2.63
C LEU A 76 15.31 10.62 -1.54
N ASP A 77 15.89 11.81 -1.73
CA ASP A 77 16.72 12.45 -0.69
C ASP A 77 15.91 12.82 0.54
N ARG A 78 14.75 13.47 0.35
CA ARG A 78 13.82 13.79 1.45
C ARG A 78 13.32 12.52 2.14
N TYR A 79 13.04 11.47 1.39
CA TYR A 79 12.67 10.18 1.96
C TYR A 79 13.81 9.58 2.79
N GLY A 80 15.06 9.64 2.32
CA GLY A 80 16.23 9.19 3.08
C GLY A 80 16.41 9.95 4.39
N GLU A 81 16.36 11.29 4.36
CA GLU A 81 16.42 12.12 5.56
C GLU A 81 15.30 11.77 6.57
N ARG A 82 14.09 11.51 6.06
CA ARG A 82 12.93 11.10 6.87
C ARG A 82 13.16 9.76 7.57
N VAL A 83 13.76 8.79 6.87
CA VAL A 83 14.11 7.48 7.41
C VAL A 83 15.18 7.63 8.48
N GLU A 84 16.22 8.43 8.23
CA GLU A 84 17.29 8.69 9.19
C GLU A 84 16.75 9.33 10.48
N ASP A 85 15.90 10.35 10.37
CA ASP A 85 15.24 11.00 11.50
C ASP A 85 14.43 9.99 12.34
N LEU A 86 13.71 9.09 11.69
CA LEU A 86 12.94 8.06 12.39
C LEU A 86 13.86 7.06 13.10
N LEU A 87 14.93 6.60 12.45
CA LEU A 87 15.90 5.67 13.05
C LEU A 87 16.61 6.26 14.27
N LYS A 88 16.93 7.56 14.24
CA LYS A 88 17.48 8.28 15.42
C LYS A 88 16.50 8.29 16.60
N GLU A 89 15.20 8.40 16.34
CA GLU A 89 14.18 8.28 17.38
C GLU A 89 14.08 6.84 17.94
N TYR A 90 14.28 5.82 17.11
CA TYR A 90 14.39 4.42 17.55
C TYR A 90 15.61 4.22 18.48
N GLU A 91 16.80 4.67 18.08
CA GLU A 91 18.02 4.60 18.88
C GLU A 91 17.84 5.29 20.24
N LYS A 92 17.30 6.52 20.23
CA LYS A 92 17.03 7.29 21.45
C LYS A 92 16.03 6.58 22.38
N ALA A 93 15.00 5.95 21.81
CA ALA A 93 13.98 5.23 22.58
C ALA A 93 14.52 3.90 23.16
N ALA A 94 15.47 3.26 22.48
CA ALA A 94 16.07 1.98 22.89
C ALA A 94 17.08 2.09 24.04
N LYS A 95 17.48 3.31 24.45
CA LYS A 95 18.37 3.57 25.60
C LYS A 95 19.68 2.77 25.57
N GLY A 96 20.34 2.70 24.41
CA GLY A 96 21.62 2.00 24.23
C GLY A 96 21.50 0.52 23.88
N MET A 97 20.28 -0.02 23.73
CA MET A 97 20.04 -1.38 23.20
C MET A 97 19.97 -1.43 21.68
N LEU A 98 19.96 -0.28 21.01
CA LEU A 98 20.01 -0.16 19.56
C LEU A 98 21.10 0.85 19.23
N ASN A 99 22.08 0.45 18.43
CA ASN A 99 23.15 1.31 17.93
C ASN A 99 22.91 1.58 16.45
N LEU A 100 22.73 2.86 16.09
CA LEU A 100 22.52 3.25 14.70
C LEU A 100 23.85 3.68 14.06
N HIS A 101 24.17 3.05 12.92
CA HIS A 101 25.33 3.39 12.09
C HIS A 101 24.83 3.98 10.78
N VAL A 102 24.88 5.31 10.64
CA VAL A 102 24.52 6.00 9.38
C VAL A 102 25.75 6.04 8.49
N ILE A 103 25.64 5.45 7.29
CA ILE A 103 26.72 5.30 6.33
C ILE A 103 26.31 5.96 5.02
N ASP A 104 27.10 6.90 4.54
CA ASP A 104 26.99 7.46 3.18
C ASP A 104 28.09 6.83 2.30
N PRO A 105 27.79 5.72 1.59
CA PRO A 105 28.80 5.02 0.82
C PRO A 105 29.13 5.80 -0.46
N ALA A 106 30.35 6.33 -0.51
CA ALA A 106 30.88 6.95 -1.72
C ALA A 106 31.09 5.90 -2.84
N PRO A 107 30.95 6.27 -4.13
CA PRO A 107 31.21 5.35 -5.23
C PRO A 107 32.59 4.69 -5.13
N TYR A 108 32.67 3.38 -5.32
CA TYR A 108 33.89 2.57 -5.24
C TYR A 108 34.61 2.57 -3.87
N SER A 109 33.92 2.94 -2.78
CA SER A 109 34.44 2.85 -1.42
C SER A 109 34.29 1.44 -0.82
N GLU A 110 34.99 1.19 0.29
CA GLU A 110 34.80 -0.04 1.08
C GLU A 110 33.35 -0.19 1.57
N ASP A 111 32.70 0.92 1.93
CA ASP A 111 31.31 0.91 2.39
C ASP A 111 30.33 0.63 1.26
N ALA A 112 30.60 1.11 0.04
CA ALA A 112 29.86 0.73 -1.16
C ALA A 112 30.04 -0.76 -1.48
N TYR A 113 31.25 -1.30 -1.31
CA TYR A 113 31.50 -2.73 -1.46
C TYR A 113 30.77 -3.56 -0.40
N LYS A 114 30.75 -3.12 0.87
CA LYS A 114 29.97 -3.76 1.95
C LYS A 114 28.47 -3.71 1.64
N ALA A 115 27.95 -2.56 1.22
CA ALA A 115 26.55 -2.41 0.83
C ALA A 115 26.18 -3.40 -0.29
N GLY A 116 27.04 -3.53 -1.31
CA GLY A 116 26.89 -4.49 -2.39
C GLY A 116 27.00 -5.96 -1.94
N LEU A 117 27.91 -6.29 -1.01
CA LEU A 117 28.00 -7.63 -0.40
C LEU A 117 26.73 -8.02 0.35
N PHE A 118 26.09 -7.06 0.99
CA PHE A 118 24.80 -7.25 1.59
C PHE A 118 23.66 -7.20 0.57
N GLY A 119 23.92 -7.05 -0.73
CA GLY A 119 22.92 -7.11 -1.79
C GLY A 119 22.07 -5.86 -1.96
N LEU A 120 22.49 -4.70 -1.42
CA LEU A 120 21.81 -3.43 -1.70
C LEU A 120 22.05 -3.01 -3.15
N ASP A 121 21.01 -2.46 -3.79
CA ASP A 121 21.08 -1.96 -5.17
C ASP A 121 21.77 -0.59 -5.21
N ASP A 122 22.63 -0.39 -6.21
CA ASP A 122 23.39 0.83 -6.45
C ASP A 122 22.86 1.68 -7.62
N THR A 123 21.86 1.18 -8.38
CA THR A 123 21.37 1.82 -9.61
C THR A 123 20.91 3.28 -9.42
N GLN A 124 20.25 3.58 -8.29
CA GLN A 124 19.85 4.93 -7.89
C GLN A 124 20.62 5.43 -6.66
N GLY A 125 21.75 4.79 -6.33
CA GLY A 125 22.46 4.97 -5.06
C GLY A 125 21.92 4.07 -3.96
N PHE A 126 22.79 3.69 -3.03
CA PHE A 126 22.43 2.77 -1.96
C PHE A 126 21.42 3.41 -1.01
N LEU A 127 20.29 2.72 -0.80
CA LEU A 127 19.31 3.05 0.21
C LEU A 127 18.77 1.77 0.85
N GLY A 128 19.16 1.52 2.10
CA GLY A 128 18.80 0.26 2.75
C GLY A 128 19.13 0.23 4.23
N LEU A 129 18.52 -0.73 4.92
CA LEU A 129 18.68 -0.94 6.34
C LEU A 129 19.15 -2.37 6.58
N ILE A 130 20.22 -2.52 7.35
CA ILE A 130 20.82 -3.82 7.66
C ILE A 130 20.86 -3.95 9.17
N GLY A 131 20.21 -4.99 9.68
CA GLY A 131 20.20 -5.29 11.10
C GLY A 131 21.12 -6.45 11.42
N LYS A 132 21.91 -6.28 12.48
CA LYS A 132 22.85 -7.29 12.96
C LYS A 132 22.66 -7.49 14.46
N ARG A 133 22.72 -8.77 14.85
CA ARG A 133 22.77 -9.20 16.25
C ARG A 133 23.97 -10.10 16.45
N ALA A 134 24.63 -9.99 17.60
CA ALA A 134 25.75 -10.85 17.94
C ALA A 134 25.37 -12.33 17.88
N GLY A 135 26.15 -13.13 17.14
CA GLY A 135 25.94 -14.58 17.02
C GLY A 135 24.81 -15.01 16.07
N GLN A 136 24.21 -14.10 15.31
CA GLN A 136 23.16 -14.42 14.33
C GLN A 136 23.52 -13.92 12.93
N ALA A 137 22.87 -14.53 11.92
CA ALA A 137 22.98 -14.08 10.54
C ALA A 137 22.42 -12.66 10.40
N THR A 138 23.12 -11.82 9.64
CA THR A 138 22.69 -10.47 9.32
C THR A 138 21.35 -10.50 8.58
N GLN A 139 20.36 -9.76 9.06
CA GLN A 139 19.08 -9.58 8.37
C GLN A 139 19.11 -8.30 7.56
N ARG A 140 18.66 -8.37 6.32
CA ARG A 140 18.65 -7.26 5.38
C ARG A 140 17.23 -6.79 5.13
N MET A 141 17.07 -5.48 5.01
CA MET A 141 15.86 -4.85 4.52
C MET A 141 16.19 -3.85 3.42
N ASP A 142 15.69 -4.12 2.20
CA ASP A 142 15.76 -3.17 1.10
C ASP A 142 14.70 -2.08 1.29
N LEU A 143 15.14 -0.82 1.43
CA LEU A 143 14.26 0.36 1.54
C LEU A 143 14.19 1.07 0.19
N ILE A 144 13.58 0.46 -0.82
CA ILE A 144 13.28 1.16 -2.07
C ILE A 144 11.80 0.99 -2.41
N SER A 145 10.97 1.80 -1.76
CA SER A 145 9.65 2.18 -2.25
C SER A 145 9.20 3.49 -1.57
N LEU A 146 9.13 4.57 -2.35
CA LEU A 146 8.55 5.85 -1.92
C LEU A 146 7.08 5.67 -1.47
N ASP A 147 6.39 4.68 -2.03
CA ASP A 147 4.99 4.37 -1.72
C ASP A 147 4.81 3.65 -0.36
N GLY A 148 5.91 3.20 0.26
CA GLY A 148 5.95 2.53 1.55
C GLY A 148 6.08 3.46 2.75
N GLU A 149 6.18 4.79 2.57
CA GLU A 149 6.35 5.75 3.67
C GLU A 149 5.36 5.56 4.84
N PRO A 150 4.05 5.28 4.63
CA PRO A 150 3.10 5.04 5.73
C PRO A 150 3.44 3.81 6.60
N LEU A 151 4.17 2.86 6.04
CA LEU A 151 4.53 1.57 6.64
C LEU A 151 5.93 1.56 7.26
N LEU A 152 6.71 2.63 7.11
CA LEU A 152 8.12 2.66 7.52
C LEU A 152 8.34 2.29 9.00
N GLU A 153 7.48 2.75 9.90
CA GLU A 153 7.59 2.41 11.32
C GLU A 153 7.34 0.91 11.57
N TYR A 154 6.33 0.35 10.88
CA TYR A 154 6.07 -1.09 10.93
C TYR A 154 7.26 -1.86 10.37
N GLU A 155 7.81 -1.44 9.23
CA GLU A 155 8.96 -2.06 8.57
C GLU A 155 10.18 -2.16 9.48
N ILE A 156 10.58 -1.05 10.11
CA ILE A 156 11.72 -1.00 11.03
C ILE A 156 11.44 -1.87 12.26
N SER A 157 10.25 -1.77 12.85
CA SER A 157 9.86 -2.59 14.00
C SER A 157 9.84 -4.07 13.69
N HIS A 158 9.36 -4.44 12.49
CA HIS A 158 9.34 -5.82 12.03
C HIS A 158 10.76 -6.38 11.90
N LEU A 159 11.69 -5.64 11.27
CA LEU A 159 13.10 -6.02 11.21
C LEU A 159 13.70 -6.26 12.60
N ILE A 160 13.47 -5.33 13.53
CA ILE A 160 13.94 -5.46 14.93
C ILE A 160 13.38 -6.72 15.58
N TYR A 161 12.08 -6.98 15.39
CA TYR A 161 11.43 -8.15 15.96
C TYR A 161 11.94 -9.46 15.36
N THR A 162 12.17 -9.54 14.05
CA THR A 162 12.73 -10.73 13.38
C THR A 162 14.16 -11.02 13.88
N LEU A 163 14.96 -9.98 14.15
CA LEU A 163 16.28 -10.13 14.78
C LEU A 163 16.19 -10.65 16.23
N MET A 164 15.12 -10.33 16.94
CA MET A 164 14.88 -10.87 18.28
C MET A 164 14.41 -12.33 18.23
N HIS A 165 13.54 -12.66 17.27
CA HIS A 165 12.85 -13.94 17.13
C HIS A 165 13.14 -14.60 15.77
N PRO A 166 14.28 -15.29 15.63
CA PRO A 166 14.70 -15.87 14.34
C PRO A 166 13.90 -17.11 13.92
N ALA A 167 13.09 -17.69 14.82
CA ALA A 167 12.31 -18.87 14.50
C ALA A 167 11.08 -18.49 13.64
N PRO A 168 10.83 -19.18 12.51
CA PRO A 168 9.69 -18.89 11.66
C PRO A 168 8.38 -19.22 12.40
N PRO A 169 7.33 -18.39 12.27
CA PRO A 169 6.06 -18.67 12.91
C PRO A 169 5.40 -19.92 12.34
N THR A 170 4.55 -20.55 13.15
CA THR A 170 3.80 -21.76 12.74
C THR A 170 2.45 -21.38 12.16
N VAL A 171 2.17 -21.83 10.93
CA VAL A 171 0.91 -21.58 10.23
C VAL A 171 0.22 -22.91 9.93
N GLY A 172 -1.02 -23.06 10.42
CA GLY A 172 -1.88 -24.17 10.04
C GLY A 172 -2.45 -23.95 8.64
N VAL A 173 -2.45 -24.97 7.80
CA VAL A 173 -3.03 -24.89 6.45
C VAL A 173 -4.10 -25.95 6.33
N LEU A 174 -5.34 -25.51 6.08
CA LEU A 174 -6.50 -26.38 5.87
C LEU A 174 -7.03 -26.15 4.46
N THR A 175 -7.03 -27.21 3.66
CA THR A 175 -7.38 -27.13 2.25
C THR A 175 -8.65 -27.95 1.98
N GLY A 176 -9.60 -27.36 1.24
CA GLY A 176 -10.73 -28.10 0.67
C GLY A 176 -10.40 -28.76 -0.67
N LEU A 177 -9.26 -28.41 -1.27
CA LEU A 177 -8.79 -28.86 -2.58
C LEU A 177 -7.31 -29.29 -2.50
N SER A 178 -6.84 -29.99 -3.54
CA SER A 178 -5.43 -30.40 -3.70
C SER A 178 -4.52 -29.21 -4.06
N LEU A 179 -4.32 -28.28 -3.13
CA LEU A 179 -3.42 -27.12 -3.27
C LEU A 179 -2.00 -27.51 -3.69
N ASN A 180 -1.55 -28.71 -3.32
CA ASN A 180 -0.21 -29.21 -3.61
C ASN A 180 0.11 -29.35 -5.10
N GLN A 181 -0.90 -29.33 -5.99
CA GLN A 181 -0.68 -29.45 -7.44
C GLN A 181 -0.81 -28.11 -8.17
N SER A 182 -1.64 -27.19 -7.67
CA SER A 182 -1.98 -25.95 -8.38
C SER A 182 -1.35 -24.68 -7.80
N ALA A 183 -0.82 -24.72 -6.56
CA ALA A 183 -0.22 -23.57 -5.87
C ALA A 183 1.21 -23.90 -5.38
N THR A 184 1.98 -24.59 -6.21
CA THR A 184 3.30 -25.13 -5.85
C THR A 184 4.30 -23.99 -5.60
N GLN A 185 4.26 -22.93 -6.39
CA GLN A 185 5.19 -21.80 -6.26
C GLN A 185 4.95 -21.05 -4.96
N LEU A 186 3.67 -20.80 -4.63
CA LEU A 186 3.29 -20.14 -3.38
C LEU A 186 3.66 -20.99 -2.17
N LEU A 187 3.33 -22.29 -2.19
CA LEU A 187 3.67 -23.20 -1.09
C LEU A 187 5.18 -23.28 -0.88
N ALA A 188 5.99 -23.29 -1.94
CA ALA A 188 7.44 -23.28 -1.83
C ALA A 188 7.96 -22.01 -1.12
N GLN A 189 7.42 -20.83 -1.47
CA GLN A 189 7.76 -19.59 -0.78
C GLN A 189 7.27 -19.58 0.67
N MET A 190 6.06 -20.07 0.95
CA MET A 190 5.54 -20.16 2.31
C MET A 190 6.40 -21.06 3.20
N HIS A 191 6.92 -22.19 2.69
CA HIS A 191 7.82 -23.06 3.46
C HIS A 191 9.17 -22.40 3.79
N GLN A 192 9.61 -21.39 3.03
CA GLN A 192 10.83 -20.64 3.33
C GLN A 192 10.63 -19.64 4.48
N HIS A 193 9.40 -19.14 4.66
CA HIS A 193 9.08 -18.10 5.65
C HIS A 193 8.37 -18.62 6.90
N PHE A 194 7.66 -19.75 6.79
CA PHE A 194 6.78 -20.28 7.84
C PHE A 194 7.00 -21.77 8.07
N LYS A 195 6.75 -22.20 9.31
CA LYS A 195 6.58 -23.62 9.62
C LYS A 195 5.14 -24.02 9.33
N LEU A 196 4.92 -24.65 8.19
CA LEU A 196 3.58 -25.07 7.77
C LEU A 196 3.16 -26.39 8.43
N VAL A 197 1.92 -26.44 8.92
CA VAL A 197 1.28 -27.64 9.48
C VAL A 197 -0.02 -27.91 8.73
N GLY A 198 -0.05 -28.96 7.91
CA GLY A 198 -1.25 -29.37 7.19
C GLY A 198 -2.30 -29.96 8.14
N LEU A 199 -3.54 -29.50 8.03
CA LEU A 199 -4.70 -30.03 8.75
C LEU A 199 -5.63 -30.75 7.78
N ALA A 200 -6.18 -31.88 8.22
CA ALA A 200 -7.14 -32.64 7.41
C ALA A 200 -8.48 -31.87 7.33
N SER A 201 -9.20 -32.02 6.21
CA SER A 201 -10.51 -31.38 6.02
C SER A 201 -11.59 -31.90 6.99
N THR A 202 -11.33 -33.01 7.69
CA THR A 202 -12.18 -33.63 8.72
C THR A 202 -11.62 -33.45 10.14
N THR A 203 -10.82 -32.40 10.38
CA THR A 203 -10.21 -32.14 11.68
C THR A 203 -11.25 -31.68 12.70
N ASP A 204 -11.25 -32.30 13.87
CA ASP A 204 -12.20 -32.01 14.95
C ASP A 204 -11.81 -30.77 15.76
N GLN A 205 -10.52 -30.48 15.89
CA GLN A 205 -9.98 -29.35 16.64
C GLN A 205 -8.67 -28.85 16.04
N VAL A 206 -8.51 -27.52 16.01
CA VAL A 206 -7.23 -26.90 15.63
C VAL A 206 -6.28 -26.96 16.83
N PRO A 207 -5.09 -27.60 16.71
CA PRO A 207 -4.11 -27.68 17.79
C PRO A 207 -3.81 -26.31 18.42
N GLU A 208 -3.58 -26.28 19.74
CA GLU A 208 -3.26 -25.03 20.45
C GLU A 208 -1.91 -24.42 20.04
N SER A 209 -0.99 -25.23 19.51
CA SER A 209 0.28 -24.76 18.97
C SER A 209 0.16 -23.94 17.69
N ILE A 210 -1.04 -23.90 17.07
CA ILE A 210 -1.32 -23.12 15.87
C ILE A 210 -2.02 -21.84 16.31
N GLU A 211 -1.37 -20.71 16.07
CA GLU A 211 -1.90 -19.37 16.36
C GLU A 211 -2.52 -18.72 15.12
N THR A 212 -2.02 -19.08 13.93
CA THR A 212 -2.51 -18.57 12.64
C THR A 212 -2.95 -19.73 11.74
N LEU A 213 -4.14 -19.63 11.17
CA LEU A 213 -4.75 -20.63 10.31
C LEU A 213 -5.06 -20.02 8.92
N MET A 214 -4.61 -20.69 7.87
CA MET A 214 -4.98 -20.42 6.48
C MET A 214 -5.98 -21.48 6.02
N VAL A 215 -7.18 -21.06 5.65
CA VAL A 215 -8.24 -21.93 5.13
C VAL A 215 -8.48 -21.61 3.66
N VAL A 216 -8.32 -22.60 2.79
CA VAL A 216 -8.48 -22.40 1.35
C VAL A 216 -9.65 -23.22 0.84
N HIS A 217 -10.59 -22.53 0.21
CA HIS A 217 -11.78 -23.10 -0.42
C HIS A 217 -12.64 -23.98 0.52
N PRO A 218 -13.24 -23.39 1.58
CA PRO A 218 -13.96 -24.14 2.63
C PRO A 218 -15.33 -24.71 2.22
N ARG A 219 -15.71 -24.73 0.92
CA ARG A 219 -17.08 -25.01 0.47
C ARG A 219 -17.61 -26.39 0.88
N ALA A 220 -16.75 -27.40 0.85
CA ALA A 220 -17.09 -28.79 1.15
C ALA A 220 -16.71 -29.23 2.59
N LEU A 221 -16.38 -28.28 3.49
CA LEU A 221 -16.01 -28.65 4.85
C LEU A 221 -17.22 -29.12 5.65
N PRO A 222 -17.08 -30.21 6.44
CA PRO A 222 -18.14 -30.69 7.31
C PRO A 222 -18.36 -29.72 8.47
N ASP A 223 -19.57 -29.71 9.03
CA ASP A 223 -19.96 -28.85 10.14
C ASP A 223 -19.01 -28.94 11.34
N GLN A 224 -18.42 -30.12 11.57
CA GLN A 224 -17.44 -30.35 12.64
C GLN A 224 -16.15 -29.52 12.45
N THR A 225 -15.64 -29.44 11.22
CA THR A 225 -14.48 -28.62 10.89
C THR A 225 -14.83 -27.13 10.94
N LEU A 226 -16.03 -26.74 10.51
CA LEU A 226 -16.51 -25.36 10.63
C LEU A 226 -16.62 -24.93 12.10
N TYR A 227 -17.04 -25.83 13.00
CA TYR A 227 -17.01 -25.60 14.44
C TYR A 227 -15.58 -25.45 14.98
N ALA A 228 -14.64 -26.29 14.53
CA ALA A 228 -13.24 -26.15 14.91
C ALA A 228 -12.66 -24.78 14.51
N ILE A 229 -13.02 -24.28 13.31
CA ILE A 229 -12.62 -22.96 12.81
C ILE A 229 -13.29 -21.85 13.64
N ASP A 230 -14.58 -21.95 13.92
CA ASP A 230 -15.31 -20.99 14.77
C ASP A 230 -14.65 -20.88 16.16
N GLN A 231 -14.39 -22.01 16.82
CA GLN A 231 -13.74 -22.05 18.12
C GLN A 231 -12.31 -21.53 18.08
N PHE A 232 -11.57 -21.78 17.00
CA PHE A 232 -10.24 -21.23 16.76
C PHE A 232 -10.25 -19.70 16.67
N VAL A 233 -11.21 -19.12 15.94
CA VAL A 233 -11.34 -17.66 15.84
C VAL A 233 -11.78 -17.06 17.17
N LEU A 234 -12.72 -17.71 17.87
CA LEU A 234 -13.25 -17.20 19.14
C LEU A 234 -12.25 -17.27 20.31
N ARG A 235 -11.30 -18.21 20.29
CA ARG A 235 -10.19 -18.25 21.27
C ARG A 235 -9.12 -17.18 21.03
N GLY A 236 -9.25 -16.38 19.96
CA GLY A 236 -8.29 -15.35 19.57
C GLY A 236 -7.28 -15.81 18.50
N GLY A 237 -7.48 -16.99 17.92
CA GLY A 237 -6.71 -17.45 16.77
C GLY A 237 -6.96 -16.56 15.56
N LYS A 238 -5.94 -16.42 14.70
CA LYS A 238 -5.93 -15.49 13.57
C LYS A 238 -6.17 -16.26 12.28
N LEU A 239 -7.15 -15.84 11.50
CA LEU A 239 -7.63 -16.60 10.34
C LEU A 239 -7.41 -15.83 9.05
N MET A 240 -6.83 -16.49 8.04
CA MET A 240 -6.90 -16.06 6.64
C MET A 240 -7.75 -17.08 5.88
N ILE A 241 -8.82 -16.64 5.23
CA ILE A 241 -9.74 -17.54 4.53
C ILE A 241 -9.96 -17.09 3.08
N PHE A 242 -9.80 -18.04 2.17
CA PHE A 242 -10.02 -17.85 0.74
C PHE A 242 -11.32 -18.53 0.34
N ILE A 243 -12.25 -17.75 -0.17
CA ILE A 243 -13.59 -18.18 -0.55
C ILE A 243 -13.81 -17.75 -1.99
N ASP A 244 -14.37 -18.61 -2.81
CA ASP A 244 -14.58 -18.32 -4.22
C ASP A 244 -16.07 -18.46 -4.57
N PRO A 245 -16.70 -17.54 -5.32
CA PRO A 245 -18.03 -17.75 -5.92
C PRO A 245 -18.04 -18.79 -7.06
N LEU A 246 -16.99 -18.89 -7.86
CA LEU A 246 -16.85 -19.79 -9.02
C LEU A 246 -15.40 -20.27 -9.13
N SER A 247 -15.10 -21.45 -8.59
CA SER A 247 -13.78 -22.06 -8.73
C SER A 247 -13.62 -22.67 -10.12
N GLU A 248 -12.59 -22.26 -10.88
CA GLU A 248 -12.25 -22.85 -12.19
C GLU A 248 -11.89 -24.36 -12.08
N LEU A 249 -11.57 -24.84 -10.87
CA LEU A 249 -11.24 -26.24 -10.58
C LEU A 249 -12.47 -27.15 -10.41
N ASP A 250 -13.65 -26.59 -10.19
CA ASP A 250 -14.87 -27.36 -9.90
C ASP A 250 -16.08 -26.76 -10.65
N VAL A 251 -16.01 -26.81 -11.98
CA VAL A 251 -17.07 -26.40 -12.90
C VAL A 251 -18.21 -27.43 -12.85
N GLY A 252 -18.95 -27.48 -11.74
CA GLY A 252 -20.07 -28.42 -11.60
C GLY A 252 -20.65 -28.60 -10.19
N ALA A 253 -19.94 -28.22 -9.12
CA ALA A 253 -20.43 -28.44 -7.76
C ALA A 253 -21.48 -27.40 -7.30
N ALA A 254 -22.62 -27.93 -6.84
CA ALA A 254 -23.76 -27.21 -6.31
C ALA A 254 -23.51 -26.57 -4.94
N SER A 255 -24.22 -25.45 -4.72
CA SER A 255 -24.55 -24.75 -3.46
C SER A 255 -23.50 -24.66 -2.35
N THR A 256 -23.12 -23.42 -2.02
CA THR A 256 -22.41 -23.03 -0.80
C THR A 256 -23.01 -23.67 0.44
N ASN A 257 -22.15 -24.15 1.35
CA ASN A 257 -22.60 -24.66 2.64
C ASN A 257 -23.31 -23.53 3.42
N PRO A 258 -24.62 -23.63 3.72
CA PRO A 258 -25.35 -22.57 4.43
C PRO A 258 -24.78 -22.29 5.83
N ARG A 259 -24.06 -23.25 6.42
CA ARG A 259 -23.34 -23.04 7.69
C ARG A 259 -22.16 -22.10 7.55
N LEU A 260 -21.45 -22.14 6.42
CA LEU A 260 -20.37 -21.20 6.13
C LEU A 260 -20.93 -19.78 5.97
N GLU A 261 -22.04 -19.63 5.26
CA GLU A 261 -22.71 -18.32 5.13
C GLU A 261 -23.16 -17.78 6.50
N ALA A 262 -23.71 -18.64 7.36
CA ALA A 262 -24.07 -18.27 8.72
C ALA A 262 -22.84 -17.85 9.56
N LEU A 263 -21.70 -18.53 9.39
CA LEU A 263 -20.44 -18.19 10.05
C LEU A 263 -19.93 -16.80 9.63
N LEU A 264 -19.88 -16.54 8.32
CA LEU A 264 -19.52 -15.22 7.78
C LEU A 264 -20.48 -14.11 8.29
N ALA A 265 -21.78 -14.40 8.33
CA ALA A 265 -22.78 -13.46 8.82
C ALA A 265 -22.62 -13.16 10.32
N ALA A 266 -22.23 -14.16 11.14
CA ALA A 266 -21.94 -13.97 12.55
C ALA A 266 -20.67 -13.13 12.79
N TRP A 267 -19.71 -13.20 11.87
CA TRP A 267 -18.55 -12.30 11.82
C TRP A 267 -18.87 -10.93 11.20
N GLY A 268 -20.12 -10.67 10.82
CA GLY A 268 -20.62 -9.38 10.37
C GLY A 268 -20.43 -9.10 8.88
N ILE A 269 -20.12 -10.13 8.08
CA ILE A 269 -19.90 -10.01 6.63
C ILE A 269 -20.83 -10.91 5.82
N GLN A 270 -21.05 -10.53 4.57
CA GLN A 270 -21.81 -11.31 3.61
C GLN A 270 -21.04 -11.35 2.29
N MET A 271 -20.97 -12.54 1.72
CA MET A 271 -20.38 -12.79 0.42
C MET A 271 -21.42 -13.48 -0.47
N PRO A 272 -21.99 -12.77 -1.48
CA PRO A 272 -22.87 -13.37 -2.46
C PRO A 272 -22.12 -14.44 -3.26
N THR A 273 -22.72 -15.62 -3.43
CA THR A 273 -22.07 -16.77 -4.05
C THR A 273 -22.41 -16.92 -5.53
N ASP A 274 -23.38 -16.16 -5.98
CA ASP A 274 -23.91 -16.13 -7.35
C ASP A 274 -23.41 -14.91 -8.15
N LYS A 275 -22.56 -14.07 -7.56
CA LYS A 275 -22.08 -12.82 -8.17
C LYS A 275 -20.57 -12.77 -8.29
N LEU A 276 -20.10 -12.33 -9.46
CA LEU A 276 -18.71 -12.09 -9.80
C LEU A 276 -18.46 -10.60 -9.98
N VAL A 277 -17.29 -10.14 -9.57
CA VAL A 277 -16.84 -8.77 -9.83
C VAL A 277 -16.30 -8.71 -11.25
N VAL A 278 -16.85 -7.78 -12.02
CA VAL A 278 -16.39 -7.44 -13.36
C VAL A 278 -15.98 -5.98 -13.38
N ASP A 279 -14.83 -5.67 -13.96
CA ASP A 279 -14.28 -4.32 -14.00
C ASP A 279 -13.63 -4.03 -15.34
N THR A 280 -14.16 -3.07 -16.08
CA THR A 280 -13.65 -2.70 -17.41
C THR A 280 -12.34 -1.92 -17.35
N LEU A 281 -12.06 -1.22 -16.24
CA LEU A 281 -10.84 -0.43 -16.08
C LEU A 281 -9.63 -1.30 -15.77
N TYR A 282 -9.85 -2.36 -14.99
CA TYR A 282 -8.80 -3.28 -14.53
C TYR A 282 -8.77 -4.60 -15.32
N ALA A 283 -9.61 -4.77 -16.34
CA ALA A 283 -9.59 -5.96 -17.19
C ALA A 283 -8.23 -6.13 -17.92
N SER A 284 -7.75 -7.38 -17.99
CA SER A 284 -6.50 -7.69 -18.70
C SER A 284 -6.67 -7.61 -20.23
N PRO A 285 -5.76 -6.96 -20.98
CA PRO A 285 -5.83 -6.88 -22.44
C PRO A 285 -5.30 -8.19 -23.08
N ALA A 286 -6.18 -9.01 -23.68
CA ALA A 286 -5.79 -10.13 -24.53
C ALA A 286 -6.71 -10.23 -25.77
N ALA A 287 -6.21 -10.82 -26.85
CA ALA A 287 -6.61 -10.60 -28.25
C ALA A 287 -8.02 -11.08 -28.69
N GLU A 288 -8.81 -11.74 -27.85
CA GLU A 288 -10.15 -12.25 -28.23
C GLU A 288 -11.19 -11.99 -27.15
N SER A 289 -12.04 -11.02 -27.41
CA SER A 289 -13.10 -10.50 -26.54
C SER A 289 -14.08 -11.61 -26.11
N THR A 290 -14.01 -12.08 -24.85
CA THR A 290 -15.02 -12.98 -24.23
C THR A 290 -15.36 -12.50 -22.81
N ALA A 291 -16.60 -12.72 -22.34
CA ALA A 291 -17.06 -12.25 -21.02
C ALA A 291 -16.27 -12.83 -19.83
N LEU A 292 -15.66 -14.00 -19.99
CA LEU A 292 -14.74 -14.62 -19.03
C LEU A 292 -13.40 -13.85 -18.88
N GLN A 293 -13.08 -12.92 -19.77
CA GLN A 293 -11.89 -12.07 -19.62
C GLN A 293 -12.14 -10.86 -18.72
N MET A 294 -13.39 -10.38 -18.65
CA MET A 294 -13.73 -9.24 -17.80
C MET A 294 -13.75 -9.59 -16.31
N THR A 295 -13.67 -10.88 -15.97
CA THR A 295 -13.50 -11.38 -14.59
C THR A 295 -12.02 -11.52 -14.20
N ARG A 296 -11.08 -11.43 -15.15
CA ARG A 296 -9.63 -11.41 -14.86
C ARG A 296 -9.17 -9.98 -14.71
N LEU A 297 -8.91 -9.57 -13.47
CA LEU A 297 -8.58 -8.19 -13.13
C LEU A 297 -7.12 -8.06 -12.74
N THR A 298 -6.48 -7.03 -13.30
CA THR A 298 -5.15 -6.55 -12.95
C THR A 298 -5.30 -5.36 -12.03
N LEU A 299 -5.27 -5.62 -10.72
CA LEU A 299 -5.46 -4.64 -9.66
C LEU A 299 -4.18 -3.80 -9.47
N PRO A 300 -4.19 -2.49 -9.77
CA PRO A 300 -3.02 -1.63 -9.57
C PRO A 300 -2.86 -1.25 -8.08
N ARG A 301 -1.71 -0.70 -7.68
CA ARG A 301 -1.47 -0.22 -6.29
C ARG A 301 -2.62 0.59 -5.67
N GLN A 302 -3.29 1.43 -6.47
CA GLN A 302 -4.39 2.31 -6.06
C GLN A 302 -5.64 1.55 -5.58
N SER A 303 -5.79 0.30 -6.02
CA SER A 303 -6.88 -0.61 -5.64
C SER A 303 -6.65 -1.28 -4.27
N MET A 304 -5.45 -1.08 -3.71
CA MET A 304 -5.00 -1.69 -2.46
C MET A 304 -4.97 -0.63 -1.35
N THR A 305 -5.29 -1.02 -0.12
CA THR A 305 -5.25 -0.09 1.01
C THR A 305 -3.83 0.38 1.32
N ALA A 306 -3.60 1.69 1.52
CA ALA A 306 -2.29 2.20 1.91
C ALA A 306 -1.96 1.97 3.40
N ASN A 307 -2.97 1.62 4.21
CA ASN A 307 -2.89 1.64 5.67
C ASN A 307 -2.89 0.24 6.31
N ASP A 308 -2.55 -0.79 5.54
CA ASP A 308 -2.45 -2.17 6.03
C ASP A 308 -1.16 -2.82 5.53
N VAL A 309 -0.56 -3.65 6.36
CA VAL A 309 0.69 -4.37 6.07
C VAL A 309 0.49 -5.39 4.96
N SER A 310 -0.71 -5.94 4.80
CA SER A 310 -1.02 -6.86 3.69
C SER A 310 -0.68 -6.27 2.33
N SER A 311 -0.71 -4.94 2.18
CA SER A 311 -0.42 -4.25 0.92
C SER A 311 1.04 -3.79 0.76
N TRP A 312 1.91 -4.22 1.66
CA TRP A 312 3.32 -3.81 1.69
C TRP A 312 4.08 -4.25 0.43
N LYS A 313 4.79 -3.32 -0.21
CA LYS A 313 5.59 -3.53 -1.44
C LYS A 313 4.83 -4.20 -2.60
N LEU A 314 3.50 -4.17 -2.58
CA LEU A 314 2.71 -4.67 -3.69
C LEU A 314 2.66 -3.62 -4.79
N ASN A 315 2.82 -4.04 -6.04
CA ASN A 315 2.65 -3.15 -7.19
C ASN A 315 1.35 -3.47 -7.93
N THR A 316 1.20 -4.73 -8.32
CA THR A 316 0.08 -5.22 -9.12
C THR A 316 -0.35 -6.59 -8.61
N LEU A 317 -1.65 -6.82 -8.48
CA LEU A 317 -2.24 -8.12 -8.16
C LEU A 317 -3.10 -8.61 -9.31
N LEU A 318 -3.10 -9.91 -9.53
CA LEU A 318 -3.93 -10.57 -10.53
C LEU A 318 -4.98 -11.39 -9.80
N VAL A 319 -6.24 -11.17 -10.16
CA VAL A 319 -7.39 -11.85 -9.58
C VAL A 319 -8.28 -12.37 -10.72
N SER A 320 -8.95 -13.50 -10.53
CA SER A 320 -9.80 -14.14 -11.53
C SER A 320 -11.11 -14.55 -10.88
N SER A 321 -12.24 -14.28 -11.54
CA SER A 321 -13.56 -14.72 -11.07
C SER A 321 -13.87 -14.36 -9.62
N SER A 322 -13.35 -13.23 -9.15
CA SER A 322 -13.43 -12.84 -7.75
C SER A 322 -14.85 -12.46 -7.34
N GLY A 323 -15.22 -12.80 -6.11
CA GLY A 323 -16.45 -12.35 -5.47
C GLY A 323 -16.32 -10.98 -4.80
N THR A 324 -17.37 -10.60 -4.06
CA THR A 324 -17.42 -9.35 -3.29
C THR A 324 -17.75 -9.63 -1.83
N VAL A 325 -17.07 -8.93 -0.92
CA VAL A 325 -17.33 -8.96 0.52
C VAL A 325 -18.04 -7.68 0.92
N SER A 326 -19.18 -7.82 1.58
CA SER A 326 -19.98 -6.68 2.05
C SER A 326 -20.25 -6.79 3.54
N ARG A 327 -20.40 -5.63 4.21
CA ARG A 327 -20.74 -5.60 5.63
C ARG A 327 -22.24 -5.80 5.84
N VAL A 328 -22.61 -6.65 6.79
CA VAL A 328 -24.00 -6.83 7.22
C VAL A 328 -24.46 -5.60 8.00
N ARG A 329 -25.68 -5.10 7.73
CA ARG A 329 -26.23 -3.87 8.36
C ARG A 329 -26.20 -3.85 9.90
N LYS A 330 -26.26 -5.02 10.55
CA LYS A 330 -26.20 -5.18 12.01
C LYS A 330 -24.88 -5.76 12.53
N GLY A 331 -23.84 -5.82 11.68
CA GLY A 331 -22.53 -6.36 12.04
C GLY A 331 -21.80 -5.47 13.05
N ARG A 332 -21.32 -6.07 14.15
CA ARG A 332 -20.58 -5.37 15.21
C ARG A 332 -19.07 -5.27 14.93
N THR A 333 -18.59 -6.00 13.93
CA THR A 333 -17.21 -5.99 13.47
C THR A 333 -16.94 -4.81 12.55
N THR A 334 -15.68 -4.41 12.49
CA THR A 334 -15.14 -3.42 11.56
C THR A 334 -14.62 -4.16 10.33
N LEU A 335 -15.07 -3.73 9.15
CA LEU A 335 -14.58 -4.21 7.86
C LEU A 335 -13.62 -3.17 7.30
N THR A 336 -12.35 -3.53 7.18
CA THR A 336 -11.31 -2.74 6.53
C THR A 336 -11.01 -3.35 5.17
N PRO A 337 -11.32 -2.68 4.05
CA PRO A 337 -11.02 -3.22 2.73
C PRO A 337 -9.51 -3.28 2.52
N LEU A 338 -9.01 -4.40 2.01
CA LEU A 338 -7.61 -4.61 1.63
C LEU A 338 -7.43 -4.45 0.13
N LEU A 339 -8.33 -5.06 -0.66
CA LEU A 339 -8.37 -5.00 -2.12
C LEU A 339 -9.76 -4.56 -2.58
N GLN A 340 -9.83 -3.61 -3.50
CA GLN A 340 -11.08 -3.07 -4.02
C GLN A 340 -11.07 -2.95 -5.54
N SER A 341 -12.21 -3.12 -6.18
CA SER A 341 -12.37 -2.80 -7.59
C SER A 341 -12.45 -1.29 -7.84
N SER A 342 -12.44 -0.89 -9.11
CA SER A 342 -12.68 0.47 -9.55
C SER A 342 -14.13 0.89 -9.33
N ARG A 343 -14.44 2.18 -9.57
CA ARG A 343 -15.82 2.68 -9.58
C ARG A 343 -16.61 2.24 -10.83
N GLN A 344 -15.93 1.68 -11.82
CA GLN A 344 -16.53 1.17 -13.06
C GLN A 344 -16.80 -0.34 -12.98
N SER A 345 -16.65 -0.93 -11.79
CA SER A 345 -16.98 -2.33 -11.58
C SER A 345 -18.49 -2.53 -11.38
N ALA A 346 -18.97 -3.71 -11.76
CA ALA A 346 -20.27 -4.21 -11.31
C ALA A 346 -20.22 -5.68 -10.94
N LEU A 347 -21.38 -6.16 -10.50
CA LEU A 347 -21.61 -7.54 -10.15
C LEU A 347 -22.36 -8.23 -11.29
N LEU A 348 -21.76 -9.30 -11.81
CA LEU A 348 -22.34 -10.15 -12.85
C LEU A 348 -22.77 -11.48 -12.25
N ASP A 349 -23.97 -11.96 -12.60
CA ASP A 349 -24.42 -13.28 -12.15
C ASP A 349 -23.57 -14.38 -12.81
N VAL A 350 -23.06 -15.32 -12.02
CA VAL A 350 -22.21 -16.45 -12.46
C VAL A 350 -22.84 -17.21 -13.64
N ARG A 351 -24.17 -17.39 -13.62
CA ARG A 351 -24.91 -18.10 -14.68
C ARG A 351 -25.00 -17.33 -16.00
N ARG A 352 -24.84 -16.00 -15.96
CA ARG A 352 -24.84 -15.12 -17.14
C ARG A 352 -23.43 -14.85 -17.64
N ALA A 353 -22.40 -15.04 -16.81
CA ALA A 353 -21.00 -14.80 -17.17
C ALA A 353 -20.52 -15.55 -18.43
N ALA A 354 -21.12 -16.71 -18.76
CA ALA A 354 -20.79 -17.47 -19.96
C ALA A 354 -21.47 -16.95 -21.25
N SER A 355 -22.46 -16.06 -21.17
CA SER A 355 -23.37 -15.71 -22.28
C SER A 355 -23.62 -14.22 -22.51
N VAL A 356 -22.98 -13.32 -21.74
CA VAL A 356 -23.18 -11.86 -21.87
C VAL A 356 -22.37 -11.29 -23.05
N PRO A 357 -23.01 -10.56 -23.99
CA PRO A 357 -22.32 -9.76 -25.00
C PRO A 357 -21.55 -8.59 -24.38
N ILE A 358 -20.41 -8.26 -24.97
CA ILE A 358 -19.33 -7.41 -24.42
C ILE A 358 -19.70 -5.91 -24.37
N ASP A 359 -20.83 -5.52 -24.97
CA ASP A 359 -21.28 -4.13 -25.08
C ASP A 359 -22.11 -3.64 -23.88
N GLU A 360 -22.49 -4.51 -22.92
CA GLU A 360 -23.11 -4.05 -21.68
C GLU A 360 -22.04 -3.57 -20.70
N THR A 361 -21.53 -2.35 -20.94
CA THR A 361 -20.73 -1.63 -19.94
C THR A 361 -21.50 -1.62 -18.63
N PRO A 362 -20.94 -2.17 -17.53
CA PRO A 362 -21.66 -2.18 -16.29
C PRO A 362 -21.92 -0.75 -15.80
N ALA A 363 -23.13 -0.49 -15.31
CA ALA A 363 -23.46 0.84 -14.81
C ALA A 363 -22.48 1.25 -13.70
N PRO A 364 -21.98 2.51 -13.69
CA PRO A 364 -21.00 2.96 -12.71
C PRO A 364 -21.52 2.73 -11.29
N GLY A 365 -20.76 1.98 -10.51
CA GLY A 365 -21.17 1.41 -9.23
C GLY A 365 -20.28 1.83 -8.07
N GLN A 366 -20.62 1.34 -6.88
CA GLN A 366 -19.72 1.41 -5.72
C GLN A 366 -18.54 0.46 -5.91
N ARG A 367 -17.37 0.84 -5.39
CA ARG A 367 -16.19 -0.05 -5.37
C ARG A 367 -16.56 -1.34 -4.62
N GLN A 368 -16.37 -2.48 -5.27
CA GLN A 368 -16.54 -3.80 -4.67
C GLN A 368 -15.30 -4.15 -3.86
N VAL A 369 -15.48 -4.85 -2.74
CA VAL A 369 -14.36 -5.24 -1.88
C VAL A 369 -14.04 -6.70 -2.17
N ILE A 370 -12.85 -6.97 -2.70
CA ILE A 370 -12.40 -8.31 -3.08
C ILE A 370 -11.75 -9.01 -1.87
N ALA A 371 -10.99 -8.27 -1.07
CA ALA A 371 -10.43 -8.77 0.17
C ALA A 371 -10.61 -7.76 1.30
N ALA A 372 -10.85 -8.25 2.52
CA ALA A 372 -11.08 -7.41 3.69
C ALA A 372 -10.53 -8.03 4.97
N ARG A 373 -10.05 -7.17 5.87
CA ARG A 373 -9.75 -7.50 7.26
C ARG A 373 -10.96 -7.19 8.13
N ILE A 374 -11.33 -8.15 8.96
CA ILE A 374 -12.48 -8.13 9.87
C ILE A 374 -11.97 -8.19 11.30
N GLU A 375 -12.31 -7.16 12.07
CA GLU A 375 -11.90 -7.03 13.47
C GLU A 375 -13.07 -6.67 14.37
N GLY A 376 -13.03 -7.08 15.64
CA GLY A 376 -14.02 -6.71 16.65
C GLY A 376 -14.83 -7.89 17.21
N PRO A 377 -15.93 -7.63 17.92
CA PRO A 377 -16.62 -8.67 18.67
C PRO A 377 -17.45 -9.58 17.75
N ALA A 378 -17.38 -10.88 18.01
CA ALA A 378 -18.11 -11.91 17.28
C ALA A 378 -18.73 -12.95 18.22
N TYR A 379 -19.71 -13.69 17.69
CA TYR A 379 -20.46 -14.70 18.41
C TYR A 379 -20.39 -16.03 17.66
N SER A 380 -20.41 -17.13 18.41
CA SER A 380 -20.46 -18.46 17.82
C SER A 380 -21.79 -18.70 17.10
N VAL A 381 -21.72 -19.42 15.98
CA VAL A 381 -22.89 -19.97 15.27
C VAL A 381 -23.36 -21.30 15.86
N PHE A 382 -22.60 -21.86 16.80
CA PHE A 382 -22.84 -23.15 17.43
C PHE A 382 -23.10 -23.01 18.94
N PRO A 383 -24.20 -22.35 19.34
CA PRO A 383 -24.48 -22.07 20.74
C PRO A 383 -24.72 -23.33 21.58
N ASP A 384 -25.24 -24.38 20.95
CA ASP A 384 -25.54 -25.66 21.59
C ASP A 384 -24.46 -26.73 21.32
N GLY A 385 -23.33 -26.34 20.70
CA GLY A 385 -22.30 -27.26 20.22
C GLY A 385 -22.72 -28.07 18.99
N ILE A 386 -21.96 -29.13 18.69
CA ILE A 386 -22.22 -30.04 17.56
C ILE A 386 -22.16 -31.49 18.05
N ARG A 387 -23.12 -32.33 17.60
CA ARG A 387 -23.09 -33.81 17.73
C ARG A 387 -22.68 -34.34 19.12
N GLY A 388 -23.20 -33.73 20.19
CA GLY A 388 -22.94 -34.15 21.58
C GLY A 388 -21.66 -33.59 22.21
N GLN A 389 -20.90 -32.77 21.47
CA GLN A 389 -19.78 -31.99 22.02
C GLN A 389 -20.34 -30.77 22.76
N ALA A 390 -19.85 -30.52 23.98
CA ALA A 390 -20.30 -29.40 24.79
C ALA A 390 -20.06 -28.05 24.07
N PRO A 391 -20.93 -27.06 24.29
CA PRO A 391 -20.77 -25.75 23.69
C PRO A 391 -19.44 -25.13 24.14
N GLY A 392 -18.62 -24.77 23.16
CA GLY A 392 -17.35 -24.09 23.38
C GLY A 392 -17.54 -22.60 23.69
N LEU A 393 -16.53 -21.81 23.34
CA LEU A 393 -16.58 -20.36 23.44
C LEU A 393 -17.74 -19.81 22.62
N GLN A 394 -18.52 -18.92 23.24
CA GLN A 394 -19.74 -18.34 22.68
C GLN A 394 -19.54 -16.94 22.11
N LYS A 395 -18.50 -16.25 22.58
CA LYS A 395 -18.22 -14.87 22.21
C LYS A 395 -16.72 -14.60 22.26
N ALA A 396 -16.27 -13.71 21.39
CA ALA A 396 -14.95 -13.11 21.44
C ALA A 396 -15.10 -11.59 21.41
N ASN A 397 -14.23 -10.89 22.14
CA ASN A 397 -14.23 -9.42 22.16
C ASN A 397 -13.62 -8.84 20.88
N ASN A 398 -12.63 -9.54 20.32
CA ASN A 398 -11.91 -9.11 19.14
C ASN A 398 -11.43 -10.33 18.34
N ILE A 399 -12.03 -10.57 17.19
CA ILE A 399 -11.55 -11.54 16.20
C ILE A 399 -10.58 -10.87 15.24
N GLN A 400 -9.68 -11.65 14.63
CA GLN A 400 -8.81 -11.19 13.55
C GLN A 400 -8.96 -12.14 12.37
N VAL A 401 -9.71 -11.71 11.35
CA VAL A 401 -9.99 -12.54 10.18
C VAL A 401 -9.70 -11.73 8.91
N VAL A 402 -8.93 -12.29 8.00
CA VAL A 402 -8.79 -11.77 6.63
C VAL A 402 -9.53 -12.68 5.68
N VAL A 403 -10.47 -12.11 4.93
CA VAL A 403 -11.26 -12.81 3.93
C VAL A 403 -10.83 -12.34 2.54
N VAL A 404 -10.52 -13.29 1.67
CA VAL A 404 -10.20 -13.05 0.25
C VAL A 404 -11.25 -13.78 -0.58
N ALA A 405 -11.99 -13.04 -1.39
CA ALA A 405 -13.08 -13.55 -2.20
C ALA A 405 -12.60 -14.15 -3.54
N ASP A 406 -11.41 -14.74 -3.58
CA ASP A 406 -10.79 -15.30 -4.77
C ASP A 406 -9.81 -16.41 -4.34
N THR A 407 -9.99 -17.64 -4.84
CA THR A 407 -9.03 -18.73 -4.58
C THR A 407 -7.98 -18.85 -5.68
N ASP A 408 -8.29 -18.39 -6.90
CA ASP A 408 -7.42 -18.41 -8.07
C ASP A 408 -6.18 -17.51 -7.91
N LEU A 409 -6.24 -16.49 -7.04
CA LEU A 409 -5.09 -15.67 -6.64
C LEU A 409 -3.88 -16.51 -6.19
N LEU A 410 -4.13 -17.69 -5.60
CA LEU A 410 -3.12 -18.62 -5.08
C LEU A 410 -2.50 -19.51 -6.16
N MET A 411 -3.08 -19.55 -7.35
CA MET A 411 -2.76 -20.56 -8.36
C MET A 411 -1.54 -20.16 -9.17
N ASP A 412 -0.70 -21.14 -9.49
CA ASP A 412 0.51 -20.99 -10.30
C ASP A 412 0.19 -20.44 -11.69
N GLY A 413 -0.99 -20.75 -12.24
CA GLY A 413 -1.47 -20.21 -13.52
C GLY A 413 -1.71 -18.69 -13.50
N VAL A 414 -2.17 -18.15 -12.37
CA VAL A 414 -2.35 -16.71 -12.19
C VAL A 414 -1.02 -16.06 -11.81
N ILE A 415 -0.31 -16.62 -10.83
CA ILE A 415 1.00 -16.12 -10.35
C ILE A 415 2.03 -16.10 -11.48
N GLY A 416 2.05 -17.11 -12.35
CA GLY A 416 2.99 -17.23 -13.46
C GLY A 416 2.61 -16.49 -14.73
N SER A 417 1.39 -15.92 -14.82
CA SER A 417 0.89 -15.32 -16.08
C SER A 417 1.57 -14.00 -16.45
N ALA A 418 1.95 -13.20 -15.46
CA ALA A 418 2.70 -11.96 -15.62
C ALA A 418 3.38 -11.60 -14.28
N PRO A 419 4.42 -10.74 -14.26
CA PRO A 419 5.01 -10.25 -13.02
C PRO A 419 3.95 -9.61 -12.11
N ASN A 420 3.70 -10.20 -10.95
CA ASN A 420 2.70 -9.74 -9.99
C ASN A 420 3.17 -9.93 -8.55
N SER A 421 2.39 -9.41 -7.61
CA SER A 421 2.68 -9.45 -6.17
C SER A 421 1.74 -10.38 -5.41
N ASN A 422 1.09 -11.36 -6.05
CA ASN A 422 0.09 -12.23 -5.41
C ASN A 422 0.67 -13.01 -4.24
N ALA A 423 1.82 -13.66 -4.46
CA ALA A 423 2.48 -14.41 -3.39
C ALA A 423 2.91 -13.49 -2.23
N LEU A 424 3.42 -12.31 -2.55
CA LEU A 424 3.81 -11.31 -1.55
C LEU A 424 2.62 -10.83 -0.71
N PHE A 425 1.44 -10.63 -1.32
CA PHE A 425 0.21 -10.29 -0.58
C PHE A 425 -0.15 -11.37 0.45
N VAL A 426 -0.06 -12.64 0.08
CA VAL A 426 -0.34 -13.77 0.99
C VAL A 426 0.71 -13.82 2.10
N LEU A 427 1.99 -13.73 1.76
CA LEU A 427 3.09 -13.75 2.73
C LEU A 427 2.98 -12.60 3.72
N ASN A 428 2.78 -11.36 3.26
CA ASN A 428 2.61 -10.18 4.12
C ASN A 428 1.40 -10.30 5.04
N THR A 429 0.30 -10.87 4.53
CA THR A 429 -0.92 -11.03 5.32
C THR A 429 -0.73 -12.09 6.40
N LEU A 430 -0.14 -13.24 6.05
CA LEU A 430 0.15 -14.31 7.01
C LEU A 430 1.20 -13.88 8.02
N ASP A 431 2.22 -13.15 7.61
CA ASP A 431 3.25 -12.59 8.48
C ASP A 431 2.64 -11.60 9.48
N ASN A 432 1.80 -10.68 9.00
CA ASN A 432 1.09 -9.74 9.85
C ASN A 432 0.12 -10.41 10.83
N LEU A 433 -0.56 -11.49 10.41
CA LEU A 433 -1.39 -12.29 11.31
C LEU A 433 -0.49 -13.03 12.31
N ALA A 434 0.56 -13.71 11.87
CA ALA A 434 1.45 -14.45 12.75
C ALA A 434 2.29 -13.57 13.69
N ALA A 435 2.42 -12.27 13.40
CA ALA A 435 3.16 -11.33 14.23
C ALA A 435 2.56 -11.21 15.64
N ALA A 436 3.42 -11.02 16.64
CA ALA A 436 2.98 -10.75 18.01
C ALA A 436 2.09 -9.51 18.09
N ASP A 437 1.19 -9.47 19.08
CA ASP A 437 0.21 -8.38 19.23
C ASP A 437 0.85 -7.00 19.33
N ILE A 438 2.07 -6.90 19.89
CA ILE A 438 2.83 -5.64 19.95
C ILE A 438 3.12 -5.13 18.53
N LEU A 439 3.61 -5.99 17.63
CA LEU A 439 3.84 -5.63 16.23
C LEU A 439 2.54 -5.36 15.48
N ALA A 440 1.52 -6.21 15.66
CA ALA A 440 0.22 -6.03 15.00
C ALA A 440 -0.46 -4.71 15.40
N SER A 441 -0.18 -4.20 16.60
CA SER A 441 -0.69 -2.92 17.08
C SER A 441 0.05 -1.70 16.52
N ILE A 442 1.23 -1.88 15.90
CA ILE A 442 1.94 -0.84 15.14
C ILE A 442 1.19 -0.65 13.82
N ARG A 443 0.10 0.11 13.89
CA ARG A 443 -0.70 0.39 12.71
C ARG A 443 0.06 1.35 11.80
N PRO A 444 0.03 1.12 10.47
CA PRO A 444 0.57 2.05 9.51
C PRO A 444 -0.07 3.41 9.76
N ARG A 445 0.75 4.43 9.93
CA ARG A 445 0.22 5.77 10.12
C ARG A 445 -0.34 6.20 8.78
N ALA A 446 -1.65 6.20 8.68
CA ALA A 446 -2.33 6.86 7.60
C ALA A 446 -1.85 8.32 7.52
N MET A 447 -0.90 8.60 6.62
CA MET A 447 -1.03 9.80 5.81
C MET A 447 -2.48 9.74 5.36
N ALA A 448 -3.26 10.76 5.72
CA ALA A 448 -4.70 10.70 5.50
C ALA A 448 -4.84 10.37 4.02
N SER A 449 -5.22 9.12 3.73
CA SER A 449 -5.60 8.68 2.41
C SER A 449 -6.56 9.76 2.00
N GLN A 450 -6.15 10.54 1.00
CA GLN A 450 -6.74 11.82 0.67
C GLN A 450 -8.24 11.69 0.91
N LEU A 451 -8.77 12.40 1.92
CA LEU A 451 -10.20 12.69 1.98
C LEU A 451 -10.52 13.17 0.58
N THR A 452 -11.15 12.31 -0.23
CA THR A 452 -11.16 12.33 -1.70
C THR A 452 -10.83 13.74 -2.18
N ASN A 453 -9.56 13.97 -2.51
CA ASN A 453 -9.14 15.34 -2.79
C ASN A 453 -10.01 15.78 -3.97
N PRO A 454 -10.73 16.91 -3.90
CA PRO A 454 -11.54 17.38 -5.02
C PRO A 454 -10.75 17.38 -6.34
N LEU A 455 -9.43 17.61 -6.27
CA LEU A 455 -8.54 17.54 -7.43
C LEU A 455 -8.41 16.14 -8.05
N GLU A 456 -8.46 15.09 -7.24
CA GLU A 456 -8.34 13.70 -7.70
C GLU A 456 -9.64 13.26 -8.40
N GLN A 457 -10.79 13.64 -7.86
CA GLN A 457 -12.07 13.47 -8.55
C GLN A 457 -12.10 14.21 -9.89
N MET A 458 -11.57 15.44 -9.96
CA MET A 458 -11.46 16.19 -11.21
C MET A 458 -10.55 15.50 -12.23
N ARG A 459 -9.46 14.84 -11.78
CA ARG A 459 -8.57 14.06 -12.65
C ARG A 459 -9.25 12.80 -13.18
N GLU A 460 -9.98 12.08 -12.35
CA GLU A 460 -10.77 10.90 -12.77
C GLU A 460 -11.79 11.28 -13.86
N VAL A 461 -12.55 12.36 -13.64
CA VAL A 461 -13.53 12.85 -14.62
C VAL A 461 -12.86 13.28 -15.92
N ALA A 462 -11.75 14.03 -15.85
CA ALA A 462 -10.98 14.45 -17.02
C ALA A 462 -10.45 13.24 -17.82
N ALA A 463 -9.98 12.19 -17.14
CA ALA A 463 -9.51 10.97 -17.79
C ALA A 463 -10.64 10.26 -18.56
N LEU A 464 -11.83 10.16 -17.96
CA LEU A 464 -12.99 9.56 -18.61
C LEU A 464 -13.41 10.35 -19.87
N THR A 465 -13.52 11.67 -19.76
CA THR A 465 -13.84 12.54 -20.89
C THR A 465 -12.81 12.42 -22.01
N TYR A 466 -11.52 12.34 -21.67
CA TYR A 466 -10.47 12.09 -22.64
C TYR A 466 -10.66 10.74 -23.35
N THR A 467 -10.85 9.65 -22.60
CA THR A 467 -11.00 8.31 -23.20
C THR A 467 -12.22 8.19 -24.12
N GLN A 468 -13.36 8.78 -23.74
CA GLN A 468 -14.58 8.75 -24.55
C GLN A 468 -14.39 9.49 -25.88
N ASN A 469 -13.71 10.63 -25.85
CA ASN A 469 -13.53 11.47 -27.03
C ASN A 469 -12.32 11.04 -27.90
N ALA A 470 -11.31 10.39 -27.31
CA ALA A 470 -10.10 9.97 -28.01
C ALA A 470 -10.31 8.69 -28.85
N LEU A 471 -11.31 7.87 -28.52
CA LEU A 471 -11.50 6.53 -29.08
C LEU A 471 -11.70 6.53 -30.61
N GLU A 472 -12.39 7.52 -31.17
CA GLU A 472 -12.55 7.65 -32.63
C GLU A 472 -11.25 8.09 -33.31
N LEU A 473 -10.52 9.04 -32.70
CA LEU A 473 -9.26 9.57 -33.21
C LEU A 473 -8.15 8.49 -33.16
N GLU A 474 -8.10 7.68 -32.11
CA GLU A 474 -7.17 6.56 -31.97
C GLU A 474 -7.45 5.47 -33.01
N ARG A 475 -8.73 5.15 -33.26
CA ARG A 475 -9.11 4.22 -34.34
C ARG A 475 -8.68 4.73 -35.71
N ARG A 476 -8.91 6.01 -36.01
CA ARG A 476 -8.47 6.63 -37.27
C ARG A 476 -6.94 6.62 -37.39
N LEU A 477 -6.21 6.96 -36.32
CA LEU A 477 -4.75 6.93 -36.29
C LEU A 477 -4.21 5.52 -36.58
N ALA A 478 -4.80 4.49 -35.97
CA ALA A 478 -4.41 3.10 -36.19
C ALA A 478 -4.65 2.66 -37.65
N GLN A 479 -5.77 3.07 -38.25
CA GLN A 479 -6.08 2.80 -39.65
C GLN A 479 -5.09 3.51 -40.60
N THR A 480 -4.83 4.80 -40.38
CA THR A 480 -3.87 5.58 -41.18
C THR A 480 -2.46 4.98 -41.08
N GLU A 481 -2.05 4.50 -39.90
CA GLU A 481 -0.76 3.84 -39.69
C GLU A 481 -0.67 2.53 -40.48
N GLN A 482 -1.72 1.70 -40.46
CA GLN A 482 -1.78 0.46 -41.23
C GLN A 482 -1.72 0.70 -42.74
N GLU A 483 -2.45 1.70 -43.25
CA GLU A 483 -2.44 2.07 -44.67
C GLU A 483 -1.07 2.60 -45.10
N TRP A 484 -0.42 3.40 -44.25
CA TRP A 484 0.94 3.88 -44.50
C TRP A 484 1.95 2.74 -44.53
N GLN A 485 1.88 1.79 -43.60
CA GLN A 485 2.77 0.62 -43.57
C GLN A 485 2.61 -0.29 -44.79
N ARG A 486 1.39 -0.42 -45.34
CA ARG A 486 1.14 -1.16 -46.59
C ARG A 486 1.80 -0.49 -47.80
N LEU A 487 1.79 0.84 -47.84
CA LEU A 487 2.33 1.62 -48.96
C LEU A 487 3.84 1.91 -48.81
N ASN A 488 4.39 1.74 -47.61
CA ASN A 488 5.81 1.91 -47.30
C ASN A 488 6.32 0.78 -46.39
N PRO A 489 6.43 -0.46 -46.89
CA PRO A 489 6.93 -1.59 -46.11
C PRO A 489 8.40 -1.36 -45.71
N PRO A 490 8.81 -1.74 -44.49
CA PRO A 490 10.19 -1.60 -44.04
C PRO A 490 11.13 -2.42 -44.94
N SER A 491 12.14 -1.77 -45.50
CA SER A 491 13.13 -2.41 -46.37
C SER A 491 14.14 -3.23 -45.56
N THR A 492 14.22 -4.53 -45.84
CA THR A 492 15.15 -5.48 -45.20
C THR A 492 16.46 -5.65 -45.98
N GLY A 493 16.87 -4.66 -46.77
CA GLY A 493 18.07 -4.71 -47.61
C GLY A 493 18.99 -3.50 -47.44
N PHE A 494 20.30 -3.74 -47.39
CA PHE A 494 21.32 -2.68 -47.40
C PHE A 494 21.44 -2.07 -48.81
N GLY A 495 21.07 -0.80 -48.95
CA GLY A 495 21.22 0.01 -50.17
C GLY A 495 20.43 1.32 -50.12
N THR A 496 20.85 2.34 -50.88
CA THR A 496 20.11 3.61 -51.03
C THR A 496 18.94 3.43 -52.00
N GLN A 497 17.71 3.42 -51.47
CA GLN A 497 16.48 3.39 -52.28
C GLN A 497 15.96 4.80 -52.56
N ALA A 498 15.45 5.02 -53.77
CA ALA A 498 14.75 6.25 -54.12
C ALA A 498 13.37 6.28 -53.42
N VAL A 499 13.14 7.29 -52.59
CA VAL A 499 11.85 7.52 -51.92
C VAL A 499 10.83 7.92 -52.97
N VAL A 500 9.92 7.02 -53.34
CA VAL A 500 8.80 7.33 -54.22
C VAL A 500 7.77 8.14 -53.43
N SER A 501 7.90 9.46 -53.46
CA SER A 501 6.94 10.38 -52.84
C SER A 501 5.67 10.48 -53.69
N SER A 502 4.76 9.50 -53.57
CA SER A 502 3.41 9.63 -54.14
C SER A 502 2.61 10.70 -53.39
N THR A 503 1.69 11.38 -54.08
CA THR A 503 0.79 12.38 -53.45
C THR A 503 -0.06 11.76 -52.33
N GLN A 504 -0.36 10.47 -52.44
CA GLN A 504 -1.10 9.69 -51.46
C GLN A 504 -0.29 9.42 -50.18
N LEU A 505 1.02 9.11 -50.30
CA LEU A 505 1.92 8.98 -49.14
C LEU A 505 2.12 10.31 -48.41
N GLN A 506 2.17 11.44 -49.13
CA GLN A 506 2.23 12.77 -48.52
C GLN A 506 0.94 13.12 -47.75
N ALA A 507 -0.23 12.71 -48.26
CA ALA A 507 -1.50 12.91 -47.58
C ALA A 507 -1.58 12.10 -46.27
N LEU A 508 -1.23 10.81 -46.31
CA LEU A 508 -1.18 9.95 -45.12
C LEU A 508 -0.17 10.46 -44.10
N ASN A 509 0.99 10.95 -44.53
CA ASN A 509 1.99 11.49 -43.62
C ASN A 509 1.51 12.79 -42.93
N LYS A 510 0.75 13.63 -43.64
CA LYS A 510 0.09 14.80 -43.04
C LYS A 510 -0.97 14.39 -42.00
N GLU A 511 -1.75 13.35 -42.26
CA GLU A 511 -2.73 12.84 -41.29
C GLU A 511 -2.07 12.21 -40.06
N ARG A 512 -0.99 11.44 -40.25
CA ARG A 512 -0.17 10.89 -39.14
C ARG A 512 0.45 11.95 -38.25
N LEU A 513 0.71 13.15 -38.77
CA LEU A 513 1.18 14.29 -37.97
C LEU A 513 0.02 15.03 -37.29
N ARG A 514 -1.12 15.14 -37.95
CA ARG A 514 -2.29 15.90 -37.47
C ARG A 514 -3.04 15.16 -36.35
N LEU A 515 -3.28 13.86 -36.49
CA LEU A 515 -4.06 13.08 -35.54
C LEU A 515 -3.46 13.05 -34.12
N PRO A 516 -2.13 12.87 -33.92
CA PRO A 516 -1.51 12.98 -32.60
C PRO A 516 -1.60 14.39 -32.01
N MET A 517 -1.52 15.44 -32.85
CA MET A 517 -1.69 16.82 -32.39
C MET A 517 -3.12 17.06 -31.90
N GLU A 518 -4.12 16.53 -32.59
CA GLU A 518 -5.53 16.59 -32.19
C GLU A 518 -5.77 15.80 -30.89
N LEU A 519 -5.18 14.61 -30.75
CA LEU A 519 -5.22 13.83 -29.49
C LEU A 519 -4.57 14.60 -28.32
N GLN A 520 -3.45 15.26 -28.56
CA GLN A 520 -2.78 16.05 -27.53
C GLN A 520 -3.58 17.31 -27.17
N ALA A 521 -4.19 17.98 -28.15
CA ALA A 521 -5.10 19.11 -27.90
C ALA A 521 -6.32 18.67 -27.08
N LEU A 522 -6.93 17.54 -27.43
CA LEU A 522 -8.03 16.93 -26.70
C LEU A 522 -7.66 16.60 -25.25
N LYS A 523 -6.45 16.07 -25.03
CA LYS A 523 -5.92 15.81 -23.68
C LYS A 523 -5.77 17.09 -22.87
N VAL A 524 -5.22 18.15 -23.47
CA VAL A 524 -5.05 19.45 -22.81
C VAL A 524 -6.41 20.05 -22.45
N GLU A 525 -7.40 19.94 -23.33
CA GLU A 525 -8.76 20.41 -23.10
C GLU A 525 -9.44 19.65 -21.96
N ALA A 526 -9.40 18.31 -22.00
CA ALA A 526 -9.97 17.45 -20.96
C ALA A 526 -9.37 17.76 -19.57
N TYR A 527 -8.07 18.06 -19.50
CA TYR A 527 -7.37 18.37 -18.24
C TYR A 527 -7.33 19.87 -17.88
N ALA A 528 -7.95 20.76 -18.67
CA ALA A 528 -7.84 22.21 -18.47
C ALA A 528 -8.35 22.66 -17.09
N GLN A 529 -9.43 22.05 -16.59
CA GLN A 529 -10.01 22.38 -15.28
C GLN A 529 -9.08 21.94 -14.13
N VAL A 530 -8.45 20.77 -14.26
CA VAL A 530 -7.46 20.27 -13.30
C VAL A 530 -6.26 21.23 -13.22
N HIS A 531 -5.70 21.60 -14.38
CA HIS A 531 -4.56 22.52 -14.43
C HIS A 531 -4.88 23.93 -13.92
N ARG A 532 -6.13 24.40 -14.05
CA ARG A 532 -6.55 25.68 -13.44
C ARG A 532 -6.59 25.58 -11.91
N ALA A 533 -7.16 24.51 -11.37
CA ALA A 533 -7.22 24.28 -9.92
C ALA A 533 -5.81 24.12 -9.31
N GLU A 534 -4.92 23.37 -9.95
CA GLU A 534 -3.53 23.22 -9.53
C GLU A 534 -2.78 24.55 -9.48
N ARG A 535 -2.94 25.39 -10.51
CA ARG A 535 -2.30 26.71 -10.56
C ARG A 535 -2.80 27.62 -9.44
N TYR A 536 -4.11 27.63 -9.18
CA TYR A 536 -4.68 28.43 -8.10
C TYR A 536 -4.15 27.99 -6.73
N LEU A 537 -4.10 26.69 -6.46
CA LEU A 537 -3.58 26.16 -5.20
C LEU A 537 -2.10 26.49 -5.01
N LYS A 538 -1.28 26.35 -6.06
CA LYS A 538 0.14 26.75 -6.05
C LYS A 538 0.30 28.24 -5.74
N LEU A 539 -0.46 29.10 -6.41
CA LEU A 539 -0.42 30.55 -6.17
C LEU A 539 -0.82 30.90 -4.73
N LEU A 540 -1.87 30.25 -4.21
CA LEU A 540 -2.31 30.45 -2.84
C LEU A 540 -1.21 30.09 -1.83
N MET A 541 -0.54 28.94 -2.00
CA MET A 541 0.56 28.56 -1.09
C MET A 541 1.77 29.49 -1.19
N ILE A 542 2.12 29.93 -2.40
CA ILE A 542 3.25 30.86 -2.63
C ILE A 542 2.98 32.22 -1.97
N VAL A 543 1.74 32.71 -1.96
CA VAL A 543 1.39 34.01 -1.38
C VAL A 543 1.10 33.94 0.12
N ALA A 544 0.43 32.88 0.59
CA ALA A 544 -0.02 32.77 1.97
C ALA A 544 1.12 32.60 2.97
N VAL A 545 2.15 31.81 2.63
CA VAL A 545 3.26 31.51 3.55
C VAL A 545 4.09 32.77 3.87
N PRO A 546 4.57 33.57 2.89
CA PRO A 546 5.29 34.81 3.18
C PRO A 546 4.42 35.82 3.95
N LEU A 547 3.12 35.90 3.65
CA LEU A 547 2.21 36.82 4.31
C LEU A 547 1.99 36.47 5.78
N LEU A 548 1.89 35.18 6.12
CA LEU A 548 1.82 34.71 7.51
C LEU A 548 3.11 35.01 8.28
N VAL A 549 4.27 34.81 7.66
CA VAL A 549 5.58 35.13 8.28
C VAL A 549 5.69 36.64 8.55
N CYS A 550 5.30 37.48 7.59
CA CYS A 550 5.25 38.93 7.78
C CYS A 550 4.28 39.35 8.89
N LEU A 551 3.09 38.76 8.94
CA LEU A 551 2.11 39.04 10.01
C LEU A 551 2.64 38.62 11.38
N PHE A 552 3.30 37.48 11.48
CA PHE A 552 3.91 37.00 12.72
C PHE A 552 5.04 37.94 13.18
N ALA A 553 5.92 38.35 12.26
CA ALA A 553 6.98 39.32 12.56
C ALA A 553 6.40 40.68 13.04
N CYS A 554 5.34 41.17 12.39
CA CYS A 554 4.62 42.37 12.81
C CYS A 554 3.97 42.22 14.19
N ALA A 555 3.35 41.06 14.48
CA ALA A 555 2.74 40.79 15.79
C ALA A 555 3.79 40.78 16.91
N VAL A 556 4.96 40.17 16.67
CA VAL A 556 6.09 40.16 17.62
C VAL A 556 6.62 41.58 17.85
N LEU A 557 6.76 42.39 16.79
CA LEU A 557 7.18 43.79 16.90
C LEU A 557 6.18 44.64 17.70
N LEU A 558 4.88 44.46 17.47
CA LEU A 558 3.82 45.16 18.20
C LEU A 558 3.76 44.73 19.67
N TYR A 559 3.96 43.44 19.96
CA TYR A 559 4.04 42.92 21.33
C TYR A 559 5.21 43.52 22.11
N HIS A 560 6.40 43.57 21.49
CA HIS A 560 7.57 44.20 22.09
C HIS A 560 7.41 45.72 22.29
N ARG A 561 6.76 46.42 21.35
CA ARG A 561 6.45 47.86 21.51
C ARG A 561 5.48 48.11 22.67
N ARG A 562 4.42 47.31 22.81
CA ARG A 562 3.45 47.43 23.92
C ARG A 562 4.09 47.19 25.29
N ARG A 563 5.01 46.22 25.41
CA ARG A 563 5.77 46.02 26.66
C ARG A 563 6.64 47.22 27.02
N ARG A 564 7.28 47.86 26.03
CA ARG A 564 8.11 49.06 26.27
C ARG A 564 7.28 50.28 26.70
N THR A 565 6.09 50.47 26.14
CA THR A 565 5.19 51.57 26.55
C THR A 565 4.58 51.38 27.94
N LEU A 566 4.35 50.13 28.37
CA LEU A 566 3.86 49.85 29.73
C LEU A 566 4.93 50.07 30.81
N GLN A 567 6.22 49.85 30.50
CA GLN A 567 7.31 50.17 31.43
C GLN A 567 7.55 51.68 31.57
N ALA A 568 7.32 52.47 30.51
CA ALA A 568 7.45 53.92 30.54
C ALA A 568 6.30 54.65 31.29
N GLY A 569 5.15 54.01 31.49
CA GLY A 569 4.01 54.56 32.25
C GLY A 569 4.06 54.29 33.76
N SER A 570 5.10 53.64 34.27
CA SER A 570 5.26 53.33 35.71
C SER A 570 6.20 54.28 36.46
N PHE A 571 6.67 55.34 35.78
CA PHE A 571 7.42 56.45 36.37
C PHE A 571 6.66 57.76 36.10
N HIS A 572 5.51 57.94 36.76
CA HIS A 572 4.97 59.26 37.07
C HIS A 572 4.17 59.19 38.37
#